data_AF-A0A7W1JPA4-F1
#
_entry.id   AF-A0A7W1JPA4-F1
#
_cell.length_a   1.000
_cell.length_b   1.000
_cell.length_c   1.000
_cell.angle_alpha   90.00
_cell.angle_beta   90.00
_cell.angle_gamma   90.00
#
_symmetry.space_group_name_H-M   'P 1'
#
loop_
_entity.id
_entity.type
_entity.pdbx_description
1 polymer ?
#
loop_
_entity_poly.entity_id
_entity_poly.type
_entity_poly.pdbx_seq_one_letter_code
_entity_poly.pdbx_strand_id
1 'polypeptide(L)' 'MNTLRVDDIVLVRVKGGDFLHLIKAVDGERVLIGNNSCGLNGWVGKGSVYGKAISIERRK' A
#
# COMPACT_ATOMS: atom_id res chain seq x y z
N MET A 1 1.37 -3.31 17.61
CA MET A 1 2.03 -3.74 16.36
C MET A 1 1.02 -3.61 15.22
N ASN A 2 1.18 -2.62 14.35
CA ASN A 2 0.26 -2.39 13.23
C ASN A 2 0.53 -3.40 12.12
N THR A 3 -0.13 -4.56 12.19
CA THR A 3 -0.14 -5.55 11.11
C THR A 3 -0.83 -4.95 9.88
N LEU A 4 -0.19 -5.06 8.71
CA LEU A 4 -0.78 -4.69 7.43
C LEU A 4 -1.99 -5.58 7.13
N ARG A 5 -3.09 -4.98 6.67
CA ARG A 5 -4.35 -5.67 6.36
C ARG A 5 -4.92 -5.21 5.03
N VAL A 6 -5.85 -6.00 4.49
CA VAL A 6 -6.67 -5.58 3.35
C VAL A 6 -7.37 -4.26 3.68
N ASP A 7 -7.50 -3.39 2.68
CA ASP A 7 -8.04 -2.03 2.73
C ASP A 7 -7.19 -0.99 3.47
N ASP A 8 -6.01 -1.35 3.96
CA ASP A 8 -5.03 -0.36 4.40
C ASP A 8 -4.48 0.42 3.21
N ILE A 9 -4.39 1.75 3.35
CA ILE A 9 -3.65 2.60 2.43
C ILE A 9 -2.21 2.69 2.94
N VAL A 10 -1.24 2.36 2.09
CA VAL A 10 0.18 2.34 2.46
C VAL A 10 1.04 3.14 1.50
N LEU A 11 2.08 3.78 2.05
CA LEU A 11 3.19 4.30 1.26
C LEU A 11 4.09 3.14 0.86
N VAL A 12 4.27 2.93 -0.44
CA VAL A 12 4.97 1.78 -0.99
C VAL A 12 5.84 2.19 -2.17
N ARG A 13 7.03 1.58 -2.26
CA ARG A 13 7.90 1.70 -3.43
C ARG A 13 7.61 0.61 -4.46
N VAL A 14 7.31 1.03 -5.68
CA VAL A 14 7.09 0.13 -6.82
C VAL A 14 7.55 0.79 -8.12
N LYS A 15 8.20 0.03 -9.01
CA LYS A 15 8.77 0.54 -10.28
C LYS A 15 9.67 1.78 -10.11
N GLY A 16 10.39 1.87 -8.98
CA GLY A 16 11.31 2.98 -8.69
C GLY A 16 10.67 4.26 -8.14
N GLY A 17 9.35 4.31 -7.96
CA GLY A 17 8.65 5.45 -7.37
C GLY A 17 7.90 5.11 -6.08
N ASP A 18 7.60 6.14 -5.29
CA ASP A 18 6.80 6.05 -4.06
C ASP A 18 5.38 6.49 -4.29
N PHE A 19 4.44 5.65 -3.91
CA PHE A 19 3.02 5.90 -4.13
C PHE A 19 2.20 5.47 -2.92
N LEU A 20 1.04 6.09 -2.75
CA LEU A 20 -0.01 5.58 -1.87
C LEU A 20 -0.84 4.56 -2.63
N HIS A 21 -0.90 3.32 -2.14
CA HIS A 21 -1.71 2.25 -2.73
C HIS A 21 -2.56 1.56 -1.66
N LEU A 22 -3.66 0.96 -2.10
CA LEU A 22 -4.51 0.13 -1.26
C LEU A 22 -3.98 -1.30 -1.23
N ILE A 23 -3.96 -1.93 -0.05
CA ILE A 23 -3.72 -3.36 0.08
C ILE A 23 -5.00 -4.11 -0.34
N LYS A 24 -4.88 -4.96 -1.36
CA LYS A 24 -5.96 -5.78 -1.90
C LYS A 24 -5.93 -7.21 -1.36
N ALA A 25 -4.77 -7.71 -0.97
CA ALA A 25 -4.59 -9.03 -0.34
C ALA A 25 -3.29 -9.07 0.49
N VAL A 26 -3.22 -9.97 1.46
CA VAL A 26 -2.03 -10.22 2.28
C VAL A 26 -1.69 -11.71 2.19
N ASP A 27 -0.42 -12.03 1.93
CA ASP A 27 0.07 -13.40 1.83
C ASP A 27 1.46 -13.49 2.47
N GLY A 28 1.49 -13.88 3.75
CA GLY A 28 2.73 -13.99 4.53
C GLY A 28 3.53 -12.68 4.58
N GLU A 29 4.66 -12.66 3.87
CA GLU A 29 5.61 -11.54 3.81
C GLU A 29 5.41 -10.60 2.60
N ARG A 30 4.36 -10.83 1.80
CA ARG A 30 4.01 -9.97 0.67
C ARG A 30 2.57 -9.49 0.76
N VAL A 31 2.31 -8.37 0.11
CA VAL A 31 1.00 -7.75 0.00
C VAL A 31 0.71 -7.45 -1.47
N LEU A 32 -0.53 -7.71 -1.90
CA LEU A 32 -1.00 -7.32 -3.22
C LEU A 32 -1.44 -5.87 -3.13
N ILE A 33 -0.79 -5.00 -3.89
CA ILE A 33 -1.12 -3.58 -3.94
C ILE A 33 -1.93 -3.26 -5.18
N GLY A 34 -2.83 -2.30 -5.06
CA GLY A 34 -3.58 -1.76 -6.18
C GLY A 34 -3.80 -0.26 -6.03
N ASN A 35 -3.80 0.46 -7.14
CA ASN A 35 -4.20 1.85 -7.17
C ASN A 35 -5.73 1.96 -7.36
N ASN A 36 -6.30 3.11 -7.02
CA ASN A 36 -7.76 3.31 -7.09
C ASN A 36 -8.33 3.43 -8.52
N SER A 37 -7.51 3.61 -9.56
CA SER A 37 -7.92 3.93 -10.93
C SER A 37 -7.48 2.92 -12.01
N CYS A 38 -6.52 2.03 -11.74
CA CYS A 38 -5.79 1.21 -12.72
C CYS A 38 -5.66 -0.26 -12.28
N GLY A 39 -6.40 -0.67 -11.24
CA GLY A 39 -6.50 -2.06 -10.81
C GLY A 39 -5.32 -2.53 -9.94
N LEU A 40 -4.79 -3.73 -10.23
CA LEU A 40 -3.76 -4.39 -9.44
C LEU A 40 -2.36 -4.02 -9.97
N ASN A 41 -1.48 -3.57 -9.07
CA ASN A 41 -0.11 -3.18 -9.37
C ASN A 41 0.91 -4.32 -9.14
N GLY A 42 0.47 -5.40 -8.50
CA GLY A 42 1.26 -6.60 -8.26
C GLY A 42 1.59 -6.82 -6.78
N TRP A 43 2.33 -7.87 -6.52
CA TRP A 43 2.79 -8.23 -5.17
C TRP A 43 4.08 -7.52 -4.83
N VAL A 44 4.17 -7.01 -3.60
CA VAL A 44 5.39 -6.42 -3.04
C VAL A 44 5.69 -7.05 -1.69
N GLY A 45 6.97 -7.17 -1.34
CA GLY A 45 7.36 -7.59 0.01
C GLY A 45 7.08 -6.49 1.04
N LYS A 46 6.92 -6.85 2.31
CA LYS A 46 6.72 -5.88 3.41
C LYS A 46 7.85 -4.84 3.49
N GLY A 47 9.07 -5.19 3.10
CA GLY A 47 10.20 -4.24 3.05
C GLY A 47 10.05 -3.09 2.04
N SER A 48 9.13 -3.22 1.08
CA SER A 48 8.76 -2.14 0.15
C SER A 48 7.70 -1.20 0.71
N VAL A 49 7.09 -1.54 1.86
CA VAL A 49 6.06 -0.74 2.53
C VAL A 49 6.71 0.12 3.61
N TYR A 50 6.63 1.44 3.45
CA TYR A 50 7.30 2.39 4.35
C TYR A 50 6.40 2.91 5.46
N GLY A 51 5.08 2.86 5.29
CA GLY A 51 4.14 3.29 6.31
C GLY A 51 2.69 3.13 5.89
N LYS A 52 1.78 3.27 6.86
CA LYS A 52 0.33 3.26 6.66
C LYS A 52 -0.20 4.69 6.77
N ALA A 53 -1.04 5.10 5.83
CA ALA A 53 -1.79 6.35 5.94
C ALA A 53 -2.90 6.20 6.99
N ILE A 54 -2.91 7.08 7.98
CA ILE A 54 -3.86 7.04 9.11
C ILE A 54 -4.79 8.26 9.17
N SER A 55 -4.46 9.32 8.44
CA SER A 55 -5.24 10.55 8.35
C SER A 55 -5.07 11.16 6.96
N ILE A 56 -6.07 11.95 6.57
CA ILE A 56 -6.05 12.76 5.35
C ILE A 56 -6.61 14.12 5.73
N GLU A 57 -5.94 15.18 5.28
CA GLU A 57 -6.39 16.56 5.46
C GLU A 57 -6.81 17.14 4.11
N ARG A 58 -7.87 17.94 4.10
CA ARG A 58 -8.22 18.72 2.90
C ARG A 58 -7.22 19.85 2.73
N ARG A 59 -6.81 20.12 1.48
CA ARG A 59 -6.14 21.38 1.17
C ARG A 59 -7.11 22.53 1.44
N LYS A 60 -6.58 23.61 2.02
CA LYS A 60 -7.29 24.88 2.19
C LYS A 60 -7.55 25.55 0.84
#